data_AF-A0A9X9SQ90-F1
#
_entry.id   AF-A0A9X9SQ90-F1
#
_cell.length_a   1.000
_cell.length_b   1.000
_cell.length_c   1.000
_cell.angle_alpha   90.00
_cell.angle_beta   90.00
_cell.angle_gamma   90.00
#
_symmetry.space_group_name_H-M   'P 1'
#
loop_
_entity.id
_entity.type
_entity.pdbx_description
1 polymer ?
#
loop_
_entity_poly.entity_id
_entity_poly.type
_entity_poly.pdbx_seq_one_letter_code
_entity_poly.pdbx_strand_id
1 'polypeptide(L)'
;MCRWLSIPRSSYYYKAVEPVSEAELEENIKAIFLESESRYGFRKIKICLNNEGITRSRRRIRRIMKRLNLVSVYQKATFKPHSRGKNEAPIPNHLDRQFKQERPLHALVTDLTYVRVGNRWAYVCLIIDYTTVKSSACLLVGTRPLNSLSKPYKASLTP
;
A
#
# COMPACT_ATOMS: atom_id res chain seq x y z
N MET A 1 -36.79 36.22 -31.44
CA MET A 1 -35.74 35.26 -31.84
C MET A 1 -35.61 34.07 -30.87
N CYS A 2 -35.04 34.21 -29.65
CA CYS A 2 -34.80 33.05 -28.75
C CYS A 2 -36.06 32.28 -28.31
N ARG A 3 -37.19 32.97 -28.03
CA ARG A 3 -38.48 32.33 -27.70
C ARG A 3 -39.08 31.51 -28.85
N TRP A 4 -38.80 31.91 -30.09
CA TRP A 4 -39.29 31.23 -31.28
C TRP A 4 -38.47 29.98 -31.62
N LEU A 5 -37.17 30.01 -31.30
CA LEU A 5 -36.25 28.89 -31.51
C LEU A 5 -36.22 27.91 -30.31
N SER A 6 -37.00 28.16 -29.25
CA SER A 6 -37.02 27.34 -28.02
C SER A 6 -35.64 27.15 -27.37
N ILE A 7 -34.76 28.15 -27.47
CA ILE A 7 -33.42 28.13 -26.85
C ILE A 7 -33.42 29.02 -25.61
N PRO A 8 -32.84 28.58 -24.48
CA PRO A 8 -32.69 29.43 -23.30
C PRO A 8 -31.85 30.67 -23.60
N ARG A 9 -32.30 31.83 -23.09
CA ARG A 9 -31.68 33.13 -23.37
C ARG A 9 -30.21 33.20 -22.95
N SER A 10 -29.82 32.43 -21.92
CA SER A 10 -28.44 32.29 -21.45
C SER A 10 -27.51 31.73 -22.52
N SER A 11 -27.95 30.73 -23.29
CA SER A 11 -27.15 30.14 -24.37
C SER A 11 -26.92 31.11 -25.53
N TYR A 12 -27.83 32.05 -25.78
CA TYR A 12 -27.69 33.05 -26.84
C TYR A 12 -26.61 34.09 -26.53
N TYR A 13 -26.48 34.48 -25.26
CA TYR A 13 -25.44 35.41 -24.81
C TYR A 13 -24.12 34.71 -24.42
N TYR A 14 -24.16 33.40 -24.24
CA TYR A 14 -22.96 32.61 -23.94
C TYR A 14 -22.08 32.50 -25.18
N LYS A 15 -20.94 33.21 -25.17
CA LYS A 15 -19.84 32.96 -26.10
C LYS A 15 -18.94 31.88 -25.49
N ALA A 16 -18.93 30.70 -26.10
CA ALA A 16 -17.95 29.68 -25.77
C ALA A 16 -16.55 30.23 -26.05
N VAL A 17 -15.69 30.29 -25.03
CA VAL A 17 -14.27 30.59 -25.22
C VAL A 17 -13.67 29.39 -25.93
N GLU A 18 -13.06 29.62 -27.09
CA GLU A 18 -12.37 28.55 -27.80
C GLU A 18 -11.25 27.98 -26.93
N PRO A 19 -11.10 26.65 -26.88
CA PRO A 19 -10.02 26.04 -26.11
C PRO A 19 -8.68 26.47 -26.72
N VAL A 20 -7.87 27.17 -25.93
CA VAL A 20 -6.49 27.49 -26.30
C VAL A 20 -5.77 26.18 -26.60
N SER A 21 -5.13 26.11 -27.78
CA SER A 21 -4.33 24.96 -28.20
C SER A 21 -3.33 24.62 -27.11
N GLU A 22 -3.35 23.36 -26.66
CA GLU A 22 -2.50 22.84 -25.59
C GLU A 22 -1.36 21.98 -26.10
N ALA A 23 -1.18 21.93 -27.43
CA ALA A 23 -0.25 21.05 -28.12
C ALA A 23 1.21 21.27 -27.66
N GLU A 24 1.66 22.53 -27.60
CA GLU A 24 3.02 22.87 -27.16
C GLU A 24 3.32 22.36 -25.74
N LEU A 25 2.35 22.48 -24.85
CA LEU A 25 2.52 22.05 -23.46
C LEU A 25 2.52 20.52 -23.33
N GLU A 26 1.76 19.83 -24.16
CA GLU A 26 1.77 18.38 -24.24
C GLU A 26 3.12 17.86 -24.74
N GLU A 27 3.69 18.50 -25.75
CA GLU A 27 5.01 18.15 -26.30
C GLU A 27 6.12 18.35 -25.26
N ASN A 28 6.14 19.48 -24.57
CA ASN A 28 7.14 19.73 -23.52
C ASN A 28 7.02 18.72 -22.37
N ILE A 29 5.80 18.36 -21.95
CA ILE A 29 5.59 17.33 -20.93
C ILE A 29 6.09 15.96 -21.41
N LYS A 30 5.86 15.59 -22.68
CA LYS A 30 6.35 14.34 -23.25
C LYS A 30 7.88 14.33 -23.32
N ALA A 31 8.49 15.42 -23.75
CA ALA A 31 9.94 15.56 -23.84
C ALA A 31 10.61 15.34 -22.47
N ILE A 32 10.20 16.09 -21.45
CA ILE A 32 10.73 15.95 -20.07
C ILE A 32 10.49 14.54 -19.52
N PHE A 33 9.33 13.95 -19.81
CA PHE A 33 9.03 12.59 -19.35
C PHE A 33 9.95 11.54 -19.98
N LEU A 34 10.19 11.64 -21.29
CA LEU A 34 11.10 10.75 -22.03
C LEU A 34 12.56 10.95 -21.61
N GLU A 35 13.02 12.19 -21.46
CA GLU A 35 14.35 12.52 -20.96
C GLU A 35 14.60 11.94 -19.57
N SER A 36 13.57 11.91 -18.72
CA SER A 36 13.65 11.29 -17.40
C SER A 36 13.61 9.75 -17.42
N GLU A 37 13.52 9.11 -18.58
CA GLU A 37 13.24 7.68 -18.78
C GLU A 37 12.01 7.20 -18.00
N SER A 38 10.91 7.95 -18.10
CA SER A 38 9.64 7.65 -17.39
C SER A 38 9.73 7.67 -15.86
N ARG A 39 10.78 8.26 -15.27
CA ARG A 39 10.94 8.34 -13.80
C ARG A 39 10.11 9.45 -13.19
N TYR A 40 9.92 10.57 -13.90
CA TYR A 40 9.31 11.76 -13.32
C TYR A 40 7.78 11.71 -13.34
N GLY A 41 7.18 12.02 -12.20
CA GLY A 41 5.75 12.27 -12.07
C GLY A 41 5.43 13.77 -12.19
N PHE A 42 4.13 14.11 -12.20
CA PHE A 42 3.63 15.50 -12.35
C PHE A 42 4.22 16.52 -11.36
N ARG A 43 4.72 16.08 -10.18
CA ARG A 43 5.38 16.98 -9.22
C ARG A 43 6.75 17.45 -9.69
N LYS A 44 7.55 16.53 -10.25
CA LYS A 44 8.90 16.82 -10.76
C LYS A 44 8.82 17.53 -12.11
N ILE A 45 7.92 17.07 -12.99
CA ILE A 45 7.67 17.73 -14.28
C ILE A 45 7.27 19.20 -14.10
N LYS A 46 6.48 19.53 -13.06
CA LYS A 46 6.20 20.95 -12.74
C LYS A 46 7.47 21.75 -12.48
N ILE A 47 8.45 21.19 -11.78
CA ILE A 47 9.70 21.89 -11.45
C ILE A 47 10.52 22.08 -12.72
N CYS A 48 10.67 21.04 -13.55
CA CYS A 48 11.35 21.13 -14.86
C CYS A 48 10.70 22.21 -15.76
N LEU A 49 9.38 22.17 -15.92
CA LEU A 49 8.65 23.19 -16.68
C LEU A 49 8.85 24.60 -16.10
N ASN A 50 8.94 24.74 -14.78
CA ASN A 50 9.17 26.03 -14.15
C ASN A 50 10.59 26.55 -14.41
N ASN A 51 11.57 25.65 -14.54
CA ASN A 51 12.95 25.99 -14.91
C ASN A 51 13.05 26.44 -16.38
N GLU A 52 12.17 25.90 -17.24
CA GLU A 52 12.01 26.32 -18.64
C GLU A 52 11.14 27.59 -18.79
N GLY A 53 10.73 28.22 -17.68
CA GLY A 53 9.91 29.44 -17.68
C GLY A 53 8.40 29.20 -17.87
N ILE A 54 7.95 27.95 -17.99
CA ILE A 54 6.55 27.59 -18.22
C ILE A 54 5.85 27.32 -16.88
N THR A 55 5.15 28.32 -16.37
CA THR A 55 4.40 28.19 -15.11
C THR A 55 2.99 27.67 -15.34
N ARG A 56 2.71 26.42 -14.99
CA ARG A 56 1.35 25.84 -14.97
C ARG A 56 0.97 25.14 -13.67
N SER A 57 -0.34 25.02 -13.45
CA SER A 57 -0.88 24.39 -12.24
C SER A 57 -0.61 22.88 -12.22
N ARG A 58 -0.40 22.33 -11.02
CA ARG A 58 -0.21 20.88 -10.81
C ARG A 58 -1.40 20.05 -11.32
N ARG A 59 -2.62 20.60 -11.21
CA ARG A 59 -3.85 19.96 -11.68
C ARG A 59 -3.90 19.88 -13.21
N ARG A 60 -3.39 20.90 -13.92
CA ARG A 60 -3.36 20.89 -15.39
C ARG A 60 -2.37 19.85 -15.91
N ILE A 61 -1.14 19.87 -15.38
CA ILE A 61 -0.09 18.89 -15.73
C ILE A 61 -0.57 17.45 -15.47
N ARG A 62 -1.21 17.20 -14.32
CA ARG A 62 -1.78 15.88 -14.01
C ARG A 62 -2.86 15.45 -15.02
N ARG A 63 -3.77 16.36 -15.41
CA ARG A 63 -4.81 16.06 -16.41
C ARG A 63 -4.20 15.69 -17.76
N ILE A 64 -3.16 16.42 -18.16
CA ILE A 64 -2.45 16.17 -19.42
C ILE A 64 -1.71 14.83 -19.37
N MET A 65 -0.94 14.56 -18.32
CA MET A 65 -0.28 13.26 -18.15
C MET A 65 -1.28 12.09 -18.14
N LYS A 66 -2.44 12.26 -17.50
CA LYS A 66 -3.49 11.23 -17.49
C LYS A 66 -4.08 11.01 -18.88
N ARG A 67 -4.35 12.07 -19.64
CA ARG A 67 -4.86 11.97 -21.03
C ARG A 67 -3.84 11.30 -21.96
N LEU A 68 -2.56 11.56 -21.76
CA LEU A 68 -1.45 10.98 -22.52
C LEU A 68 -0.98 9.62 -21.99
N ASN A 69 -1.62 9.07 -20.96
CA ASN A 69 -1.23 7.82 -20.28
C ASN A 69 0.25 7.77 -19.82
N LEU A 70 0.81 8.92 -19.43
CA LEU A 70 2.18 9.02 -18.90
C LEU A 70 2.19 8.62 -17.42
N VAL A 71 2.70 7.42 -17.12
CA VAL A 71 2.76 6.86 -15.76
C VAL A 71 4.21 6.69 -15.33
N SER A 72 4.58 7.31 -14.21
CA SER A 72 5.94 7.22 -13.69
C SER A 72 6.25 5.82 -13.13
N VAL A 73 7.44 5.29 -13.42
CA VAL A 73 7.91 3.97 -12.96
C VAL A 73 7.83 3.83 -11.44
N TYR A 74 8.18 4.88 -10.69
CA TYR A 74 8.20 4.87 -9.22
C TYR A 74 6.82 4.79 -8.54
N GLN A 75 5.70 4.90 -9.28
CA GLN A 75 4.38 4.85 -8.64
C GLN A 75 3.90 3.44 -8.29
N LYS A 76 4.55 2.38 -8.77
CA LYS A 76 4.21 1.01 -8.36
C LYS A 76 5.12 0.53 -7.23
N ALA A 77 4.90 1.04 -6.03
CA ALA A 77 5.26 0.32 -4.82
C ALA A 77 4.24 -0.81 -4.61
N THR A 78 4.30 -1.86 -5.44
CA THR A 78 3.52 -3.07 -5.18
C THR A 78 4.28 -3.86 -4.12
N PHE A 79 3.75 -3.92 -2.90
CA PHE A 79 4.18 -4.91 -1.92
C PHE A 79 3.97 -6.30 -2.55
N LYS A 80 5.07 -6.91 -3.02
CA LYS A 80 5.07 -8.30 -3.47
C LYS A 80 5.52 -9.14 -2.28
N PRO A 81 4.62 -9.85 -1.58
CA PRO A 81 5.05 -10.80 -0.57
C PRO A 81 5.94 -11.85 -1.24
N HIS A 82 7.19 -11.92 -0.80
CA HIS A 82 8.13 -12.92 -1.26
C HIS A 82 7.76 -14.24 -0.59
N SER A 83 6.88 -15.03 -1.22
CA SER A 83 6.50 -16.35 -0.70
C SER A 83 7.68 -17.31 -0.89
N ARG A 84 8.29 -17.77 0.20
CA ARG A 84 9.38 -18.77 0.20
C ARG A 84 8.88 -20.21 -0.02
N GLY A 85 7.78 -20.37 -0.78
CA GLY A 85 7.05 -21.64 -0.86
C GLY A 85 6.28 -21.91 0.44
N LYS A 86 5.25 -22.76 0.36
CA LYS A 86 4.55 -23.27 1.54
C LYS A 86 5.43 -24.37 2.14
N ASN A 87 5.43 -24.51 3.47
CA ASN A 87 6.02 -25.69 4.10
C ASN A 87 5.09 -26.88 3.78
N GLU A 88 5.45 -27.71 2.80
CA GLU A 88 4.67 -28.87 2.35
C GLU A 88 4.93 -30.13 3.19
N ALA A 89 5.54 -29.98 4.37
CA ALA A 89 5.63 -31.08 5.32
C ALA A 89 4.22 -31.64 5.56
N PRO A 90 4.00 -32.97 5.42
CA PRO A 90 2.71 -33.60 5.64
C PRO A 90 2.40 -33.63 7.14
N ILE A 91 2.03 -32.46 7.66
CA ILE A 91 1.63 -32.29 9.05
C ILE A 91 0.10 -32.39 9.06
N PRO A 92 -0.48 -33.43 9.68
CA PRO A 92 -1.93 -33.56 9.75
C PRO A 92 -2.52 -32.37 10.52
N ASN A 93 -3.52 -31.71 9.94
CA ASN A 93 -4.23 -30.62 10.58
C ASN A 93 -5.28 -31.18 11.56
N HIS A 94 -4.85 -31.51 12.78
CA HIS A 94 -5.74 -32.10 13.79
C HIS A 94 -6.95 -31.23 14.15
N LEU A 95 -6.91 -29.91 13.87
CA LEU A 95 -7.99 -29.00 14.23
C LEU A 95 -9.07 -28.88 13.13
N ASP A 96 -8.73 -29.05 11.85
CA ASP A 96 -9.65 -28.98 10.69
C ASP A 96 -10.73 -27.88 10.76
N ARG A 97 -10.36 -26.70 11.28
CA ARG A 97 -11.24 -25.53 11.47
C ARG A 97 -12.45 -25.79 12.38
N GLN A 98 -12.39 -26.82 13.23
CA GLN A 98 -13.38 -27.13 14.26
C GLN A 98 -13.06 -26.36 15.55
N PHE A 99 -13.55 -25.12 15.63
CA PHE A 99 -13.28 -24.21 16.76
C PHE A 99 -14.28 -24.32 17.92
N LYS A 100 -15.36 -25.10 17.76
CA LYS A 100 -16.34 -25.36 18.83
C LYS A 100 -15.91 -26.59 19.60
N GLN A 101 -15.26 -26.39 20.75
CA GLN A 101 -14.78 -27.46 21.61
C GLN A 101 -15.43 -27.35 22.99
N GLU A 102 -15.87 -28.48 23.53
CA GLU A 102 -16.63 -28.55 24.78
C GLU A 102 -15.75 -28.48 26.04
N ARG A 103 -14.46 -28.79 25.92
CA ARG A 103 -13.52 -28.86 27.05
C ARG A 103 -12.50 -27.73 26.99
N PRO A 104 -12.26 -26.99 28.09
CA PRO A 104 -11.20 -25.99 28.14
C PRO A 104 -9.82 -26.62 27.92
N LEU A 105 -8.88 -25.83 27.38
CA LEU A 105 -7.49 -26.20 27.06
C LEU A 105 -7.32 -27.31 26.01
N HIS A 106 -8.36 -27.63 25.25
CA HIS A 106 -8.31 -28.69 24.23
C HIS A 106 -7.56 -28.25 22.95
N ALA A 107 -7.59 -26.97 22.60
CA ALA A 107 -6.77 -26.42 21.52
C ALA A 107 -6.25 -25.02 21.90
N LEU A 108 -4.92 -24.92 21.96
CA LEU A 108 -4.21 -23.68 22.25
C LEU A 108 -3.54 -23.14 20.99
N VAL A 109 -3.66 -21.84 20.79
CA VAL A 109 -2.93 -21.11 19.74
C VAL A 109 -1.94 -20.20 20.40
N THR A 110 -0.70 -20.29 19.94
CA THR A 110 0.37 -19.39 20.33
C THR A 110 0.80 -18.55 19.15
N ASP A 111 0.77 -17.23 19.32
CA ASP A 111 1.38 -16.31 18.36
C ASP A 111 2.58 -15.61 19.00
N LEU A 112 3.70 -15.53 18.27
CA LEU A 112 4.93 -14.89 18.72
C LEU A 112 5.17 -13.65 17.85
N THR A 113 5.02 -12.49 18.47
CA THR A 113 5.14 -11.20 17.79
C THR A 113 6.32 -10.40 18.34
N TYR A 114 6.98 -9.67 17.43
CA TYR A 114 8.09 -8.80 17.76
C TYR A 114 7.58 -7.38 17.88
N VAL A 115 7.68 -6.80 19.07
CA VAL A 115 7.27 -5.42 19.33
C VAL A 115 8.51 -4.60 19.63
N ARG A 116 8.62 -3.44 18.97
CA ARG A 116 9.70 -2.50 19.24
C ARG A 116 9.29 -1.58 20.39
N VAL A 117 10.04 -1.61 21.48
CA VAL A 117 9.82 -0.74 22.65
C VAL A 117 11.08 0.11 22.84
N GLY A 118 11.00 1.39 22.48
CA GLY A 118 12.14 2.29 22.43
C GLY A 118 13.25 1.79 21.49
N ASN A 119 14.47 1.65 22.01
CA ASN A 119 15.64 1.18 21.27
C ASN A 119 15.87 -0.34 21.36
N ARG A 120 14.90 -1.11 21.87
CA ARG A 120 15.03 -2.56 22.05
C ARG A 120 13.88 -3.31 21.38
N TRP A 121 14.15 -4.56 21.01
CA TRP A 121 13.15 -5.51 20.56
C TRP A 121 12.66 -6.33 21.76
N ALA A 122 11.34 -6.37 21.93
CA ALA A 122 10.67 -7.23 22.89
C ALA A 122 9.91 -8.32 22.13
N TYR A 123 9.83 -9.49 22.77
CA TYR A 123 9.08 -10.62 22.27
C TYR A 123 7.78 -10.70 23.07
N VAL A 124 6.68 -10.80 22.36
CA VAL A 124 5.35 -10.95 22.93
C VAL A 124 4.80 -12.29 22.47
N CYS A 125 4.58 -13.20 23.40
CA CYS A 125 3.86 -14.44 23.16
C CYS A 125 2.42 -14.30 23.66
N LEU A 126 1.46 -14.53 22.77
CA LEU A 126 0.04 -14.61 23.10
C LEU A 126 -0.39 -16.06 23.10
N ILE A 127 -0.96 -16.53 24.21
CA ILE A 127 -1.57 -17.86 24.31
C ILE A 127 -3.08 -17.66 24.37
N ILE A 128 -3.80 -18.23 23.41
CA ILE A 128 -5.25 -18.12 23.29
C ILE A 128 -5.85 -19.54 23.27
N ASP A 129 -6.89 -19.74 24.07
CA ASP A 129 -7.71 -20.95 24.06
C ASP A 129 -8.98 -20.69 23.23
N TYR A 130 -9.31 -21.59 22.29
CA TYR A 130 -10.49 -21.45 21.43
C TYR A 130 -11.82 -21.68 22.16
N THR A 131 -11.81 -22.45 23.25
CA THR A 131 -13.02 -22.88 23.97
C THR A 131 -13.64 -21.75 24.77
N THR A 132 -12.78 -20.87 25.30
CA THR A 132 -13.15 -19.79 26.18
C THR A 132 -12.97 -18.51 25.38
N VAL A 133 -14.03 -18.04 24.74
CA VAL A 133 -14.04 -16.72 24.06
C VAL A 133 -13.71 -15.56 25.04
N LYS A 134 -13.56 -15.86 26.34
CA LYS A 134 -12.86 -15.01 27.32
C LYS A 134 -11.37 -15.35 27.32
N SER A 135 -10.64 -14.52 26.61
CA SER A 135 -9.18 -14.41 26.54
C SER A 135 -8.48 -14.49 27.90
N SER A 136 -8.12 -15.69 28.35
CA SER A 136 -7.00 -15.88 29.26
C SER A 136 -5.69 -15.71 28.50
N ALA A 137 -5.44 -14.49 28.02
CA ALA A 137 -4.22 -14.12 27.33
C ALA A 137 -3.09 -13.94 28.36
N CYS A 138 -2.28 -14.97 28.55
CA CYS A 138 -1.04 -14.82 29.30
C CYS A 138 -0.01 -14.11 28.40
N LEU A 139 0.32 -12.87 28.74
CA LEU A 139 1.34 -12.09 28.05
C LEU A 139 2.70 -12.36 28.71
N LEU A 140 3.56 -13.12 28.03
CA LEU A 140 4.96 -13.21 28.44
C LEU A 140 5.77 -12.18 27.66
N VAL A 141 6.29 -11.18 28.36
CA VAL A 141 7.20 -10.17 27.79
C VAL A 141 8.63 -10.54 28.14
N GLY A 142 9.36 -11.07 27.17
CA GLY A 142 10.78 -11.36 27.30
C GLY A 142 11.62 -10.25 26.69
N THR A 143 12.63 -9.77 27.42
CA THR A 143 13.74 -9.00 26.84
C THR A 143 15.00 -9.86 26.95
N ARG A 144 15.52 -10.36 25.83
CA ARG A 144 16.79 -11.09 25.82
C ARG A 144 17.93 -10.10 25.49
N PRO A 145 19.02 -10.05 26.28
CA PRO A 145 20.23 -9.37 25.86
C PRO A 145 20.82 -10.10 24.64
N LEU A 146 21.26 -9.35 23.63
CA LEU A 146 21.72 -9.82 22.32
C LEU A 146 22.92 -10.80 22.34
N ASN A 147 23.55 -11.06 23.50
CA ASN A 147 24.85 -11.72 23.59
C ASN A 147 24.81 -13.26 23.76
N SER A 148 23.66 -13.93 23.66
CA SER A 148 23.58 -15.40 23.90
C SER A 148 23.11 -16.23 22.69
N LEU A 149 23.22 -15.71 21.46
CA LEU A 149 22.72 -16.34 20.23
C LEU A 149 23.58 -17.52 19.68
N SER A 150 24.43 -18.16 20.48
CA SER A 150 25.29 -19.24 19.97
C SER A 150 24.73 -20.66 20.10
N LYS A 151 23.52 -20.87 20.65
CA LYS A 151 22.90 -22.21 20.65
C LYS A 151 21.45 -22.18 20.17
N PRO A 152 21.11 -22.85 19.05
CA PRO A 152 19.71 -23.05 18.68
C PRO A 152 19.03 -23.88 19.77
N TYR A 153 17.86 -23.41 20.21
CA TYR A 153 16.98 -24.14 21.12
C TYR A 153 16.52 -25.43 20.43
N LYS A 154 17.16 -26.56 20.76
CA LYS A 154 16.68 -27.89 20.37
C LYS A 154 15.45 -28.19 21.21
N ALA A 155 14.26 -28.05 20.63
CA ALA A 155 13.06 -28.64 21.19
C ALA A 155 13.18 -30.16 21.04
N SER A 156 13.62 -30.85 22.10
CA SER A 156 13.50 -32.31 22.20
C SER A 156 12.04 -32.65 22.48
N LEU A 157 11.31 -33.01 21.43
CA LEU A 157 10.06 -33.75 21.54
C LEU A 157 10.43 -35.20 21.82
N THR A 158 10.34 -35.63 23.08
CA THR A 158 10.22 -37.06 23.41
C THR A 158 8.74 -37.46 23.32
N PRO A 159 8.45 -38.71 22.91
CA PRO A 159 7.12 -39.19 22.55
C PRO A 159 6.11 -39.18 23.71
#